data_AF-A0A2E3A7S0-F1
#
_entry.id   AF-A0A2E3A7S0-F1
#
_cell.length_a   1.000
_cell.length_b   1.000
_cell.length_c   1.000
_cell.angle_alpha   90.00
_cell.angle_beta   90.00
_cell.angle_gamma   90.00
#
_symmetry.space_group_name_H-M   'P 1'
#
loop_
_entity.id
_entity.type
_entity.pdbx_description
1 polymer ?
#
loop_
_entity_poly.entity_id
_entity_poly.type
_entity_poly.pdbx_seq_one_letter_code
_entity_poly.pdbx_strand_id
1 'polypeptide(L)' 'CKEGGEVWVEPKWDKVWFPDAFEGTMAQLLVALETGEKPEIDGEDNLDTVALVEACYRGAMEHRIFTIDEIRSA' A
#
# COMPACT_ATOMS: atom_id res chain seq x y z
N CYS A 1 10.83 -25.08 -12.61
CA CYS A 1 12.18 -25.66 -12.52
C CYS A 1 12.80 -25.63 -11.11
N LYS A 2 12.49 -26.61 -10.24
CA LYS A 2 13.46 -27.29 -9.34
C LYS A 2 12.90 -28.63 -8.81
N GLU A 3 13.18 -29.76 -9.48
CA GLU A 3 13.35 -31.08 -8.81
C GLU A 3 14.69 -31.09 -8.10
N GLY A 4 15.76 -30.90 -8.89
CA GLY A 4 16.90 -30.01 -8.63
C GLY A 4 17.04 -28.74 -9.52
N GLY A 5 16.42 -28.52 -10.70
CA GLY A 5 15.57 -29.34 -11.58
C GLY A 5 14.44 -28.60 -12.31
N GLU A 6 13.25 -29.23 -12.51
CA GLU A 6 12.56 -29.15 -13.81
C GLU A 6 11.04 -28.78 -13.84
N VAL A 7 10.14 -29.27 -12.97
CA VAL A 7 8.69 -28.99 -13.19
C VAL A 7 8.36 -27.50 -13.12
N TRP A 8 7.66 -26.99 -14.14
CA TRP A 8 7.00 -25.68 -14.13
C TRP A 8 5.53 -25.86 -13.77
N VAL A 9 5.08 -25.14 -12.74
CA VAL A 9 3.65 -25.00 -12.42
C VAL A 9 3.20 -23.66 -12.97
N GLU A 10 2.19 -23.66 -13.84
CA GLU A 10 1.47 -22.47 -14.28
C GLU A 10 0.18 -22.38 -13.44
N PRO A 11 0.20 -21.73 -12.26
CA PRO A 11 -1.02 -21.52 -11.48
C PRO A 11 -1.99 -20.63 -12.25
N LYS A 12 -3.28 -20.95 -12.17
CA LYS A 12 -4.38 -20.20 -12.79
C LYS A 12 -5.33 -19.73 -11.70
N TRP A 13 -5.83 -18.52 -11.87
CA TRP A 13 -6.77 -17.87 -10.97
C TRP A 13 -7.88 -17.22 -11.78
N ASP A 14 -9.10 -17.22 -11.25
CA ASP A 14 -10.27 -16.55 -11.84
C ASP A 14 -10.28 -15.03 -11.58
N LYS A 15 -9.24 -14.52 -10.91
CA LYS A 15 -9.05 -13.13 -10.47
C LYS A 15 -7.72 -12.59 -10.98
N VAL A 16 -7.72 -11.34 -11.40
CA VAL A 16 -6.59 -10.64 -12.04
C VAL A 16 -6.27 -9.33 -11.33
N TRP A 17 -5.03 -8.85 -11.47
CA TRP A 17 -4.59 -7.60 -10.82
C TRP A 17 -5.50 -6.40 -11.15
N PHE A 18 -5.95 -6.29 -12.39
CA PHE A 18 -6.94 -5.30 -12.81
C PHE A 18 -8.03 -6.01 -13.63
N PRO A 19 -9.33 -5.84 -13.31
CA PRO A 19 -9.88 -4.84 -12.40
C PRO A 19 -9.96 -5.23 -10.92
N ASP A 20 -9.81 -6.52 -10.56
CA ASP A 20 -10.32 -7.03 -9.28
C ASP A 20 -9.67 -6.41 -8.02
N ALA A 21 -8.39 -6.00 -8.07
CA ALA A 21 -7.75 -5.35 -6.93
C ALA A 21 -8.18 -3.88 -6.72
N PHE A 22 -8.93 -3.30 -7.66
CA PHE A 22 -9.34 -1.89 -7.68
C PHE A 22 -10.85 -1.69 -7.54
N GLU A 23 -11.66 -2.74 -7.67
CA GLU A 23 -13.13 -2.67 -7.60
C GLU A 23 -13.61 -1.98 -6.30
N GLY A 24 -13.10 -2.41 -5.15
CA GLY A 24 -13.47 -1.84 -3.85
C GLY A 24 -13.02 -0.40 -3.66
N THR A 25 -11.77 -0.06 -3.98
CA THR A 25 -11.21 1.28 -3.75
C THR A 25 -11.82 2.32 -4.70
N MET A 26 -12.09 1.93 -5.96
CA MET A 26 -12.80 2.77 -6.92
C MET A 26 -14.28 2.94 -6.55
N ALA A 27 -14.95 1.90 -6.07
CA ALA A 27 -16.33 2.00 -5.59
C ALA A 27 -16.44 2.92 -4.36
N GLN A 28 -15.54 2.80 -3.39
CA GLN A 28 -15.47 3.67 -2.21
C GLN A 28 -15.31 5.15 -2.60
N LEU A 29 -14.38 5.44 -3.51
CA LEU A 29 -14.16 6.79 -4.03
C LEU A 29 -15.41 7.36 -4.73
N LEU A 30 -16.11 6.55 -5.53
CA LEU A 30 -17.33 6.98 -6.21
C LEU A 30 -18.48 7.27 -5.22
N VAL A 31 -18.64 6.46 -4.17
CA VAL A 31 -19.61 6.71 -3.10
C VAL A 31 -19.28 8.01 -2.37
N ALA A 32 -18.03 8.24 -1.99
CA ALA A 32 -17.61 9.48 -1.32
C ALA A 32 -17.85 10.74 -2.19
N LEU A 33 -17.70 10.63 -3.51
CA LEU A 33 -18.04 11.69 -4.47
C LEU A 33 -19.55 11.93 -4.61
N GLU A 34 -20.38 10.90 -4.41
CA GLU A 34 -21.85 11.01 -4.43
C GLU A 34 -22.42 11.57 -3.12
N THR A 35 -21.89 11.16 -1.96
CA THR A 35 -22.35 11.63 -0.64
C THR A 35 -21.71 12.96 -0.22
N GLY A 36 -20.55 13.32 -0.80
CA GLY A 36 -19.76 14.48 -0.39
C GLY A 36 -18.97 14.27 0.90
N GLU A 37 -18.78 13.01 1.30
CA GLU A 37 -18.04 12.61 2.51
C GLU A 37 -16.54 12.46 2.25
N LYS A 38 -15.74 12.30 3.32
CA LYS A 38 -14.31 12.00 3.18
C LYS A 38 -14.14 10.57 2.62
N PRO A 39 -13.31 10.34 1.59
CA PRO A 39 -12.91 8.99 1.21
C PRO A 39 -12.26 8.24 2.39
N GLU A 40 -12.39 6.92 2.40
CA GLU A 40 -11.80 6.03 3.42
C GLU A 40 -10.28 5.92 3.24
N ILE A 41 -9.80 6.09 2.00
CA ILE A 41 -8.38 6.07 1.62
C ILE A 41 -8.04 7.44 1.01
N ASP A 42 -8.09 8.49 1.82
CA ASP A 42 -7.84 9.86 1.38
C ASP A 42 -6.35 10.25 1.38
N GLY A 43 -6.05 11.44 0.85
CA GLY A 43 -4.68 11.91 0.69
C GLY A 43 -3.90 12.16 1.99
N GLU A 44 -4.57 12.40 3.12
CA GLU A 44 -3.92 12.66 4.42
C GLU A 44 -3.45 11.35 5.09
N ASP A 45 -4.27 10.29 5.03
CA ASP A 45 -3.92 8.94 5.51
C ASP A 45 -2.69 8.37 4.77
N ASN A 46 -2.63 8.60 3.45
CA ASN A 46 -1.48 8.23 2.63
C ASN A 46 -0.15 8.90 3.08
N LEU A 47 -0.20 10.02 3.81
CA LEU A 47 1.02 10.66 4.35
C LEU A 47 1.68 9.83 5.46
N ASP A 48 0.92 9.04 6.23
CA ASP A 48 1.51 8.13 7.24
C ASP A 48 2.34 7.02 6.59
N THR A 49 1.93 6.54 5.41
CA THR A 49 2.72 5.61 4.60
C THR A 49 4.02 6.25 4.10
N VAL A 50 3.98 7.52 3.67
CA VAL A 50 5.20 8.25 3.25
C VAL A 50 6.12 8.52 4.44
N ALA A 51 5.56 8.91 5.60
CA ALA A 51 6.31 9.13 6.83
C ALA A 51 6.98 7.85 7.36
N LEU A 52 6.32 6.68 7.22
CA LEU A 52 6.91 5.38 7.54
C LEU A 52 8.10 5.03 6.63
N VAL A 53 8.03 5.34 5.33
CA VAL A 53 9.14 5.14 4.39
C VAL A 53 10.33 6.04 4.78
N GLU A 54 10.07 7.31 5.08
CA GLU A 54 11.10 8.26 5.53
C GLU A 54 11.73 7.85 6.88
N ALA A 55 10.93 7.39 7.85
CA ALA A 55 11.40 6.84 9.12
C ALA A 55 12.37 5.66 8.91
N CYS A 56 12.05 4.77 7.96
CA CYS A 56 12.92 3.64 7.61
C CYS A 56 14.25 4.11 6.99
N TYR A 57 14.24 5.08 6.08
CA TYR A 57 15.46 5.59 5.45
C TYR A 57 16.34 6.39 6.43
N ARG A 58 15.77 7.33 7.19
CA ARG A 58 16.53 8.06 8.23
C ARG A 58 17.08 7.11 9.29
N GLY A 59 16.27 6.15 9.74
CA GLY A 59 16.70 5.17 10.73
C GLY A 59 17.85 4.26 10.26
N ALA A 60 17.88 3.92 8.98
CA ALA A 60 19.00 3.19 8.37
C ALA A 60 20.29 4.02 8.28
N MET A 61 20.18 5.35 8.09
CA MET A 61 21.32 6.27 8.02
C MET A 61 21.87 6.68 9.40
N GLU A 62 21.00 6.87 10.39
CA GLU A 62 21.35 7.30 11.75
C GLU A 62 21.55 6.13 12.73
N HIS A 63 21.27 4.90 12.30
CA HIS A 63 21.21 3.69 13.15
C HIS A 63 20.27 3.84 14.37
N ARG A 64 19.17 4.57 14.18
CA ARG A 64 18.15 4.87 15.21
C ARG A 64 16.77 4.42 14.74
N ILE A 65 15.86 4.11 15.66
CA ILE A 65 14.43 3.96 15.35
C ILE A 65 13.77 5.34 15.43
N PHE A 66 12.94 5.65 14.43
CA PHE A 66 12.05 6.81 14.39
C PHE A 66 10.58 6.34 14.47
N THR A 67 9.72 7.07 15.17
CA THR A 67 8.26 6.92 15.04
C THR A 67 7.71 7.72 13.86
N ILE A 68 6.47 7.42 13.45
CA ILE A 68 5.75 8.24 12.46
C ILE A 68 5.53 9.66 13.00
N ASP A 69 5.19 9.81 14.29
CA ASP A 69 5.01 11.12 14.94
C ASP A 69 6.30 11.97 14.90
N GLU A 70 7.47 11.37 15.09
CA GLU A 70 8.77 12.07 14.99
C GLU A 70 9.03 12.60 13.56
N ILE A 71 8.55 11.91 12.53
CA ILE A 71 8.67 12.36 11.13
C ILE A 71 7.59 13.39 10.77
N ARG A 72 6.36 13.23 11.27
CA ARG A 72 5.25 14.17 11.04
C ARG A 72 5.38 15.50 11.79
N SER A 73 6.27 15.58 12.78
CA SER A 73 6.50 16.76 13.62
C SER A 73 7.80 17.52 13.31
N ALA A 74 8.48 17.18 12.21
CA ALA A 74 9.82 17.67 11.84
C ALA A 74 9.81 18.70 10.69
#